data_AF-A0A3S1UXB8-F1
#
_entry.id   AF-A0A3S1UXB8-F1
#
_cell.length_a   1.000
_cell.length_b   1.000
_cell.length_c   1.000
_cell.angle_alpha   90.00
_cell.angle_beta   90.00
_cell.angle_gamma   90.00
#
_symmetry.space_group_name_H-M   'P 1'
#
loop_
_entity.id
_entity.type
_entity.pdbx_description
1 polymer ?
#
loop_
_entity_poly.entity_id
_entity_poly.type
_entity_poly.pdbx_seq_one_letter_code
_entity_poly.pdbx_strand_id
1 'polypeptide(L)' 'MQKPPAPQAHLVTAGLAFGESPRWHDGRLWLCNWGTGEIIAVDADGNREVMLTVPAVLPYSLDWL' A
#
# COMPACT_ATOMS: atom_id res chain seq x y z
N MET A 1 -27.52 1.56 -23.45
CA MET A 1 -26.71 2.69 -22.96
C MET A 1 -25.26 2.24 -22.90
N GLN A 2 -24.29 3.01 -23.41
CA GLN A 2 -22.87 2.67 -23.33
C GLN A 2 -22.32 2.96 -21.93
N LYS A 3 -21.48 2.07 -21.39
CA LYS A 3 -20.79 2.28 -20.12
C LYS A 3 -19.75 3.39 -20.31
N PRO A 4 -19.68 4.40 -19.41
CA PRO A 4 -18.65 5.42 -19.48
C PRO A 4 -17.25 4.80 -19.39
N PRO A 5 -16.23 5.44 -19.99
CA PRO A 5 -14.86 4.97 -19.89
C PRO A 5 -14.41 4.92 -18.42
N ALA A 6 -13.58 3.93 -18.09
CA ALA A 6 -13.01 3.83 -16.76
C ALA A 6 -12.06 5.01 -16.51
N PRO A 7 -11.94 5.49 -15.25
CA PRO A 7 -10.93 6.48 -14.89
C PRO A 7 -9.52 5.98 -15.24
N GLN A 8 -8.64 6.90 -15.64
CA GLN A 8 -7.22 6.59 -15.80
C GLN A 8 -6.60 6.34 -14.43
N ALA A 9 -5.93 5.20 -14.25
CA ALA A 9 -5.20 4.90 -13.03
C ALA A 9 -3.92 5.76 -12.94
N HIS A 10 -3.61 6.25 -11.74
CA HIS A 10 -2.37 6.94 -11.42
C HIS A 10 -1.48 6.07 -10.55
N LEU A 11 -0.19 5.99 -10.87
CA LEU A 11 0.79 5.20 -10.12
C LEU A 11 1.33 6.02 -8.94
N VAL A 12 1.02 5.61 -7.71
CA VAL A 12 1.52 6.27 -6.48
C VAL A 12 2.74 5.56 -5.88
N THR A 13 2.95 4.28 -6.16
CA THR A 13 4.12 3.54 -5.65
C THR A 13 4.47 2.37 -6.55
N ALA A 14 5.75 2.00 -6.55
CA ALA A 14 6.30 0.88 -7.31
C ALA A 14 7.53 0.30 -6.59
N GLY A 15 8.06 -0.81 -7.10
CA GLY A 15 9.28 -1.44 -6.56
C GLY A 15 9.07 -2.11 -5.19
N LEU A 16 7.85 -2.55 -4.90
CA LEU A 16 7.56 -3.38 -3.74
C LEU A 16 8.09 -4.79 -3.99
N ALA A 17 8.66 -5.42 -2.97
CA ALA A 17 9.10 -6.81 -3.06
C ALA A 17 7.87 -7.74 -3.12
N PHE A 18 6.91 -7.51 -2.24
CA PHE A 18 5.61 -8.19 -2.25
C PHE A 18 4.58 -7.32 -1.50
N GLY A 19 3.88 -6.45 -2.22
CA GLY A 19 2.94 -5.47 -1.65
C GLY A 19 1.54 -6.04 -1.45
N GLU A 20 1.12 -6.21 -0.21
CA GLU A 20 -0.12 -6.87 0.18
C GLU A 20 -0.95 -6.04 1.16
N SER A 21 -2.20 -6.48 1.35
CA SER A 21 -3.16 -5.83 2.27
C SER A 21 -3.31 -4.32 2.05
N PRO A 22 -3.51 -3.82 0.81
CA PRO A 22 -3.66 -2.40 0.58
C PRO A 22 -4.91 -1.87 1.26
N ARG A 23 -4.75 -0.75 1.96
CA ARG A 23 -5.83 -0.09 2.67
C ARG A 23 -5.63 1.42 2.64
N TRP A 24 -6.71 2.16 2.46
CA TRP A 24 -6.65 3.61 2.52
C TRP A 24 -7.05 4.08 3.92
N HIS A 25 -6.20 4.88 4.57
CA HIS A 25 -6.51 5.54 5.84
C HIS A 25 -5.69 6.82 6.04
N ASP A 26 -6.32 7.87 6.60
CA ASP A 26 -5.67 9.14 6.97
C ASP A 26 -4.71 9.74 5.93
N GLY A 27 -5.22 10.13 4.77
CA GLY A 27 -4.40 10.71 3.70
C GLY A 27 -3.66 9.70 2.82
N ARG A 28 -3.56 8.43 3.22
CA ARG A 28 -2.47 7.55 2.76
C ARG A 28 -2.95 6.15 2.39
N LEU A 29 -2.26 5.56 1.42
CA LEU A 29 -2.29 4.14 1.12
C LEU A 29 -1.30 3.40 2.03
N TRP A 30 -1.83 2.53 2.88
CA TRP A 30 -1.08 1.63 3.76
C TRP A 30 -0.98 0.24 3.13
N LEU A 31 0.17 -0.39 3.26
CA LEU A 31 0.41 -1.73 2.73
C LEU A 31 1.52 -2.48 3.46
N CYS A 32 1.44 -3.81 3.43
CA CYS A 32 2.46 -4.72 3.93
C CYS A 32 3.42 -5.07 2.78
N ASN A 33 4.69 -4.68 2.87
CA ASN A 33 5.73 -5.10 1.93
C ASN A 33 6.47 -6.31 2.50
N TRP A 34 5.91 -7.51 2.31
CA TRP A 34 6.37 -8.73 3.00
C TRP A 34 7.83 -9.06 2.72
N GLY A 35 8.29 -8.88 1.48
CA GLY A 35 9.67 -9.21 1.10
C GLY A 35 10.75 -8.36 1.80
N THR A 36 10.37 -7.24 2.41
CA THR A 36 11.27 -6.39 3.20
C THR A 36 10.92 -6.35 4.68
N GLY A 37 9.83 -7.02 5.09
CA GLY A 37 9.36 -6.96 6.48
C GLY A 37 8.83 -5.57 6.87
N GLU A 38 8.30 -4.78 5.93
CA GLU A 38 7.90 -3.39 6.20
C GLU A 38 6.37 -3.22 6.16
N ILE A 39 5.85 -2.35 7.02
CA ILE A 39 4.57 -1.66 6.80
C ILE A 39 4.92 -0.27 6.30
N ILE A 40 4.41 0.09 5.12
CA ILE A 40 4.68 1.39 4.52
C ILE A 40 3.37 2.16 4.33
N ALA A 41 3.47 3.48 4.43
CA ALA A 41 2.40 4.41 4.09
C ALA A 41 2.86 5.32 2.94
N VAL A 42 2.01 5.46 1.93
CA VAL A 42 2.27 6.24 0.71
C VAL A 42 1.17 7.30 0.57
N ASP A 43 1.53 8.57 0.40
CA ASP A 43 0.55 9.61 0.12
C ASP A 43 0.16 9.67 -1.36
N ALA A 44 -0.74 10.60 -1.72
CA ALA A 44 -1.22 10.77 -3.09
C ALA A 44 -0.15 11.25 -4.08
N ASP A 45 0.91 11.89 -3.60
CA ASP A 45 2.03 12.38 -4.40
C ASP A 45 3.12 11.32 -4.58
N GLY A 46 2.95 10.16 -3.93
CA GLY A 46 3.86 9.02 -3.99
C GLY A 46 5.00 9.06 -2.97
N ASN A 47 4.93 9.94 -1.97
CA ASN A 47 5.91 9.95 -0.89
C ASN A 47 5.70 8.75 0.02
N ARG A 48 6.76 7.96 0.21
CA ARG A 48 6.75 6.70 0.97
C ARG A 48 7.47 6.85 2.30
N GLU A 49 6.88 6.29 3.35
CA GLU A 49 7.47 6.18 4.69
C GLU A 49 7.31 4.76 5.24
N VAL A 50 8.33 4.24 5.92
CA VAL A 50 8.26 2.97 6.67
C VAL A 50 7.72 3.27 8.06
N MET A 51 6.51 2.79 8.35
CA MET A 51 5.82 3.04 9.62
C MET A 51 6.22 2.01 10.68
N LEU A 52 6.55 0.80 10.25
CA LEU A 52 6.98 -0.28 11.13
C LEU A 52 7.81 -1.30 10.34
N THR A 53 8.87 -1.81 10.97
CA THR A 53 9.55 -3.03 10.51
C THR A 53 9.07 -4.21 11.36
N VAL A 54 8.51 -5.21 10.71
CA VAL A 54 8.01 -6.45 11.30
C VAL A 54 9.11 -7.51 11.21
N PRO A 55 9.61 -8.05 12.33
CA PRO A 55 10.64 -9.08 12.32
C PRO A 55 10.05 -10.47 12.03
N ALA A 56 9.26 -10.60 10.94
CA ALA A 56 8.60 -11.85 10.55
C ALA A 56 8.55 -12.00 9.02
N VAL A 57 8.59 -13.26 8.56
CA VAL A 57 8.70 -13.63 7.13
C VAL A 57 7.34 -14.10 6.55
N LEU A 58 6.29 -14.21 7.37
CA LEU A 58 5.04 -14.90 7.04
C LEU A 58 3.82 -13.99 7.16
N PRO A 59 2.71 -14.27 6.44
CA PRO A 59 1.82 -13.22 5.97
C PRO A 59 1.19 -12.48 7.14
N TYR A 60 1.41 -11.17 7.15
CA TYR A 60 0.79 -10.25 8.07
C TYR A 60 -0.09 -9.27 7.29
N SER A 61 -1.18 -8.88 7.91
CA SER A 61 -2.05 -7.82 7.45
C SER A 61 -2.11 -6.71 8.50
N LEU A 62 -2.61 -5.56 8.08
CA LEU A 62 -2.93 -4.44 8.94
C LEU A 62 -4.41 -4.12 8.84
N ASP A 63 -4.98 -3.63 9.93
CA ASP A 63 -6.33 -3.08 9.98
C ASP A 63 -6.42 -2.04 11.10
N TRP A 64 -7.52 -1.29 11.11
CA TRP A 64 -7.85 -0.37 12.19
C TRP A 64 -9.03 -0.92 13.00
N LEU A 65 -9.09 -0.57 14.29
CA LEU A 65 -10.22 -0.88 15.18
C LEU A 65 -11.37 0.11 15.04
#